data_AF-Q9BSC0-F1
#
_entry.id   AF-Q9BSC0-F1
#
_cell.length_a   1.000
_cell.length_b   1.000
_cell.length_c   1.000
_cell.angle_alpha   90.00
_cell.angle_beta   90.00
_cell.angle_gamma   90.00
#
_symmetry.space_group_name_H-M   'P 1'
#
loop_
_entity.id
_entity.type
_entity.pdbx_description
1 polymer ?
#
loop_
_entity_poly.entity_id
_entity_poly.type
_entity_poly.pdbx_seq_one_letter_code
_entity_poly.pdbx_strand_id
1 'polypeptide(L)'
;AYLGYQAVPSGSSGSLSTSSSSSPPGTPSPADAKAPPTACYAGAAPAPSQVKSKAKKTVDKHSDEYKIRRERNNIAVRKSRDKAKMRNLETQHKVLELTAENERLQKKVEQLSRELSTLRNLFKQLPEPLLASSGHC
;
A
#
# COMPACT_ATOMS: atom_id res chain seq x y z
N ALA A 1 -44.06 -2.48 24.07
CA ALA A 1 -43.86 -3.66 23.23
C ALA A 1 -42.38 -4.00 23.22
N TYR A 2 -42.07 -5.23 23.61
CA TYR A 2 -40.75 -5.75 23.96
C TYR A 2 -40.09 -6.36 22.70
N LEU A 3 -38.85 -5.98 22.39
CA LEU A 3 -37.97 -6.63 21.40
C LEU A 3 -36.65 -6.82 22.18
N GLY A 4 -36.31 -8.00 22.72
CA GLY A 4 -36.34 -9.31 22.10
C GLY A 4 -34.88 -9.71 21.81
N TYR A 5 -34.05 -9.84 22.85
CA TYR A 5 -32.66 -10.28 22.73
C TYR A 5 -32.64 -11.74 22.28
N GLN A 6 -32.16 -12.00 21.07
CA GLN A 6 -31.96 -13.34 20.57
C GLN A 6 -30.54 -13.79 20.95
N ALA A 7 -30.46 -14.71 21.90
CA ALA A 7 -29.25 -15.45 22.26
C ALA A 7 -28.97 -16.52 21.20
N VAL A 8 -27.71 -16.64 20.78
CA VAL A 8 -27.20 -17.74 19.95
C VAL A 8 -26.13 -18.53 20.71
N PRO A 9 -26.02 -19.86 20.49
CA PRO A 9 -25.54 -20.80 21.48
C PRO A 9 -24.01 -20.93 21.53
N SER A 10 -23.54 -21.33 22.71
CA SER A 10 -22.19 -21.77 23.01
C SER A 10 -21.80 -22.98 22.14
N GLY A 11 -20.66 -22.88 21.46
CA GLY A 11 -20.11 -23.94 20.61
C GLY A 11 -18.61 -23.78 20.42
N SER A 12 -17.85 -24.53 21.21
CA SER A 12 -16.52 -25.11 21.00
C SER A 12 -15.44 -24.35 20.19
N SER A 13 -14.38 -23.98 20.92
CA SER A 13 -12.95 -24.09 20.59
C SER A 13 -12.50 -23.84 19.14
N GLY A 14 -12.14 -22.58 18.87
CA GLY A 14 -11.23 -22.24 17.78
C GLY A 14 -10.35 -21.08 18.23
N SER A 15 -9.12 -21.36 18.67
CA SER A 15 -8.11 -20.33 18.93
C SER A 15 -7.68 -19.73 17.59
N LEU A 16 -8.46 -18.79 17.05
CA LEU A 16 -8.05 -17.98 15.92
C LEU A 16 -7.10 -16.90 16.43
N SER A 17 -5.83 -17.27 16.56
CA SER A 17 -4.73 -16.32 16.62
C SER A 17 -4.65 -15.61 15.27
N THR A 18 -5.47 -14.58 15.05
CA THR A 18 -5.23 -13.61 13.96
C THR A 18 -4.10 -12.69 14.42
N SER A 19 -2.89 -13.22 14.46
CA SER A 19 -1.69 -12.40 14.36
C SER A 19 -1.66 -11.84 12.94
N SER A 20 -2.38 -10.74 12.71
CA SER A 20 -2.21 -9.92 11.53
C SER A 20 -0.85 -9.23 11.61
N SER A 21 0.22 -9.97 11.33
CA SER A 21 1.51 -9.39 11.03
C SER A 21 1.40 -8.75 9.64
N SER A 22 0.94 -7.51 9.60
CA SER A 22 1.07 -6.67 8.41
C SER A 22 2.55 -6.27 8.26
N SER A 23 3.38 -7.23 7.86
CA SER A 23 4.70 -6.92 7.33
C SER A 23 4.50 -6.35 5.93
N PRO A 24 5.05 -5.18 5.59
CA PRO A 24 5.02 -4.69 4.22
C PRO A 24 5.75 -5.67 3.30
N PRO A 25 5.33 -5.83 2.02
CA PRO A 25 6.07 -6.63 1.05
C PRO A 25 7.50 -6.09 0.90
N GLY A 26 8.44 -7.03 0.73
CA GLY A 26 9.88 -6.87 0.97
C GLY A 26 10.54 -5.62 0.39
N THR A 27 11.37 -4.98 1.22
CA THR A 27 12.43 -4.09 0.75
C THR A 27 13.56 -4.94 0.15
N PRO A 28 14.13 -4.59 -1.03
CA PRO A 28 15.32 -5.28 -1.53
C PRO A 28 16.48 -5.07 -0.54
N SER A 29 17.11 -6.20 -0.19
CA SER A 29 18.30 -6.27 0.65
C SER A 29 19.49 -5.59 -0.04
N PRO A 30 20.27 -4.71 0.61
CA PRO A 30 21.50 -4.20 0.05
C PRO A 30 22.64 -5.15 0.43
N ALA A 31 22.63 -6.36 -0.12
CA ALA A 31 23.88 -7.10 -0.33
C ALA A 31 24.35 -6.70 -1.74
N ASP A 32 25.64 -6.43 -1.90
CA ASP A 32 26.29 -5.96 -3.14
C ASP A 32 26.29 -4.45 -3.41
N ALA A 33 26.92 -3.67 -2.53
CA ALA A 33 27.57 -2.42 -2.94
C ALA A 33 28.92 -2.24 -2.21
N LYS A 34 29.98 -2.48 -2.96
CA LYS A 34 31.39 -2.27 -2.66
C LYS A 34 31.66 -0.86 -2.10
N ALA A 35 32.28 -0.78 -0.92
CA ALA A 35 32.66 0.49 -0.27
C ALA A 35 33.71 1.29 -1.07
N PRO A 36 33.67 2.64 -1.08
CA PRO A 36 34.83 3.46 -1.40
C PRO A 36 35.53 3.95 -0.11
N PRO A 37 36.88 4.04 -0.08
CA PRO A 37 37.59 4.67 1.03
C PRO A 37 37.61 6.18 0.78
N THR A 38 36.97 6.97 1.63
CA THR A 38 37.12 8.44 1.58
C THR A 38 37.88 8.93 2.79
N ALA A 39 39.07 9.44 2.47
CA ALA A 39 40.03 10.08 3.34
C ALA A 39 39.45 11.30 4.06
N CYS A 40 40.02 11.54 5.23
CA CYS A 40 39.92 12.72 6.06
C CYS A 40 40.26 14.03 5.30
N TYR A 41 39.39 15.04 5.41
CA TYR A 41 39.77 16.46 5.43
C TYR A 41 38.78 17.26 6.29
N ALA A 42 39.34 18.21 7.03
CA ALA A 42 38.73 18.99 8.11
C ALA A 42 37.87 20.18 7.62
N GLY A 43 36.92 20.63 8.45
CA GLY A 43 36.23 21.92 8.33
C GLY A 43 35.04 22.08 9.30
N ALA A 44 35.16 23.01 10.25
CA ALA A 44 34.28 23.42 11.37
C ALA A 44 32.75 23.48 11.08
N ALA A 45 31.79 23.28 12.02
CA ALA A 45 31.69 23.65 13.45
C ALA A 45 30.65 22.75 14.21
N PRO A 46 30.53 22.80 15.56
CA PRO A 46 30.09 21.67 16.37
C PRO A 46 28.59 21.68 16.69
N ALA A 47 27.87 20.61 16.35
CA ALA A 47 26.70 20.22 17.13
C ALA A 47 27.19 19.34 18.29
N PRO A 48 26.71 19.49 19.55
CA PRO A 48 27.18 18.66 20.63
C PRO A 48 26.73 17.23 20.36
N SER A 49 27.69 16.48 19.83
CA SER A 49 27.67 15.04 19.74
C SER A 49 27.54 14.51 21.16
N GLN A 50 26.32 14.23 21.59
CA GLN A 50 26.13 13.24 22.63
C GLN A 50 26.12 11.86 21.98
N VAL A 51 27.29 11.47 21.46
CA VAL A 51 27.75 10.08 21.46
C VAL A 51 27.85 9.64 22.92
N LYS A 52 26.70 9.35 23.52
CA LYS A 52 26.61 8.65 24.79
C LYS A 52 26.35 7.20 24.45
N SER A 53 27.47 6.50 24.31
CA SER A 53 27.72 5.10 24.69
C SER A 53 26.46 4.34 25.08
N LYS A 54 26.24 3.19 24.43
CA LYS A 54 25.26 2.14 24.77
C LYS A 54 25.55 1.49 26.14
N ALA A 55 25.68 2.31 27.18
CA ALA A 55 25.47 1.92 28.56
C ALA A 55 24.00 2.19 28.88
N LYS A 56 23.30 1.23 29.50
CA LYS A 56 21.93 1.40 29.96
C LYS A 56 21.87 2.56 30.95
N LYS A 57 21.56 3.76 30.47
CA LYS A 57 21.33 4.91 31.33
C LYS A 57 19.99 4.70 32.00
N THR A 58 20.04 4.45 33.30
CA THR A 58 18.88 4.61 34.17
C THR A 58 18.44 6.07 34.05
N VAL A 59 17.31 6.30 33.37
CA VAL A 59 16.74 7.63 33.23
C VAL A 59 15.81 7.85 34.41
N ASP A 60 15.99 8.97 35.11
CA ASP A 60 15.05 9.38 36.15
C ASP A 60 13.70 9.74 35.52
N LYS A 61 12.67 9.01 35.92
CA LYS A 61 11.29 9.12 35.41
C LYS A 61 10.58 10.39 35.91
N HIS A 62 11.08 11.01 36.97
CA HIS A 62 10.47 12.21 37.54
C HIS A 62 11.08 13.51 37.02
N SER A 63 12.23 13.43 36.34
CA SER A 63 12.87 14.57 35.68
C SER A 63 11.97 15.22 34.62
N ASP A 64 12.02 16.54 34.53
CA ASP A 64 11.25 17.28 33.54
C ASP A 64 11.71 17.00 32.09
N GLU A 65 12.99 16.72 31.90
CA GLU A 65 13.52 16.28 30.60
C GLU A 65 12.84 14.97 30.13
N TYR A 66 12.67 14.00 31.04
CA TYR A 66 11.96 12.77 30.72
C TYR A 66 10.50 13.04 30.35
N LYS A 67 9.78 13.87 31.13
CA LYS A 67 8.38 14.21 30.85
C LYS A 67 8.21 14.85 29.48
N ILE A 68 9.04 15.84 29.13
CA ILE A 68 9.02 16.51 27.83
C ILE A 68 9.28 15.51 26.70
N ARG A 69 10.27 14.62 26.87
CA ARG A 69 10.61 13.60 25.86
C ARG A 69 9.48 12.60 25.66
N ARG A 70 8.83 12.18 26.75
CA ARG A 70 7.67 11.28 26.71
C ARG A 70 6.48 11.94 26.03
N GLU A 71 6.19 13.20 26.34
CA GLU A 71 5.06 13.88 25.71
C GLU A 71 5.29 14.06 24.20
N ARG A 72 6.49 14.46 23.78
CA ARG A 72 6.87 14.51 22.36
C ARG A 72 6.70 13.15 21.68
N ASN A 73 7.13 12.07 22.33
CA ASN A 73 6.96 10.73 21.79
C ASN A 73 5.49 10.32 21.71
N ASN A 74 4.67 10.64 22.71
CA ASN A 74 3.23 10.38 22.68
C ASN A 74 2.57 11.08 21.48
N ILE A 75 2.92 12.34 21.24
CA ILE A 75 2.45 13.10 20.06
C ILE A 75 2.90 12.40 18.76
N ALA A 76 4.17 12.02 18.65
CA ALA A 76 4.71 11.34 17.48
C ALA A 76 4.02 9.99 17.22
N VAL A 77 3.73 9.23 18.27
CA VAL A 77 3.01 7.96 18.19
C VAL A 77 1.58 8.18 17.71
N ARG A 78 0.84 9.14 18.27
CA ARG A 78 -0.51 9.50 17.80
C ARG A 78 -0.48 9.84 16.31
N LYS A 79 0.41 10.76 15.91
CA LYS A 79 0.58 11.16 14.51
C LYS A 79 0.92 9.99 13.58
N SER A 80 1.79 9.08 14.02
CA SER A 80 2.17 7.90 13.24
C SER A 80 0.98 6.94 13.05
N ARG A 81 0.20 6.72 14.12
CA ARG A 81 -1.01 5.88 14.07
C ARG A 81 -2.07 6.47 13.15
N ASP A 82 -2.33 7.77 13.25
CA ASP A 82 -3.30 8.44 12.39
C ASP A 82 -2.87 8.40 10.92
N LYS A 83 -1.58 8.60 10.63
CA LYS A 83 -1.04 8.44 9.28
C LYS A 83 -1.20 7.00 8.77
N ALA A 84 -0.95 5.99 9.59
CA ALA A 84 -1.16 4.60 9.20
C ALA A 84 -2.64 4.30 8.93
N LYS A 85 -3.55 4.82 9.77
CA LYS A 85 -4.99 4.71 9.58
C LYS A 85 -5.44 5.36 8.27
N MET A 86 -4.97 6.57 7.97
CA MET A 86 -5.28 7.26 6.72
C MET A 86 -4.77 6.48 5.49
N ARG A 87 -3.53 5.99 5.52
CA ARG A 87 -3.01 5.14 4.42
C ARG A 87 -3.86 3.90 4.17
N ASN A 88 -4.35 3.26 5.23
CA ASN A 88 -5.23 2.09 5.08
C ASN A 88 -6.56 2.47 4.44
N LEU A 89 -7.17 3.59 4.86
CA LEU A 89 -8.42 4.08 4.26
C LEU A 89 -8.23 4.49 2.80
N GLU A 90 -7.15 5.21 2.49
CA GLU A 90 -6.79 5.58 1.11
C GLU A 90 -6.60 4.34 0.25
N THR A 91 -5.95 3.29 0.78
CA THR A 91 -5.77 2.03 0.06
C THR A 91 -7.11 1.35 -0.21
N GLN A 92 -8.01 1.29 0.78
CA GLN A 92 -9.36 0.73 0.59
C GLN A 92 -10.14 1.52 -0.47
N HIS A 93 -10.09 2.85 -0.42
CA HIS A 93 -10.70 3.71 -1.43
C HIS A 93 -10.11 3.44 -2.82
N LYS A 94 -8.79 3.30 -2.92
CA LYS A 94 -8.12 3.07 -4.19
C LYS A 94 -8.50 1.73 -4.82
N VAL A 95 -8.71 0.69 -4.00
CA VAL A 95 -9.22 -0.60 -4.48
C VAL A 95 -10.60 -0.42 -5.12
N LEU A 96 -11.52 0.31 -4.47
CA LEU A 96 -12.85 0.55 -5.03
C LEU A 96 -12.80 1.33 -6.35
N GLU A 97 -11.99 2.39 -6.41
CA GLU A 97 -11.77 3.15 -7.66
C GLU A 97 -11.26 2.25 -8.79
N LEU A 98 -10.23 1.45 -8.51
CA LEU A 98 -9.61 0.57 -9.51
C LEU A 98 -10.56 -0.54 -9.95
N THR A 99 -11.37 -1.09 -9.05
CA THR A 99 -12.39 -2.08 -9.40
C THR A 99 -13.42 -1.49 -10.36
N ALA A 100 -13.97 -0.30 -10.05
CA ALA A 100 -14.94 0.37 -10.92
C ALA A 100 -14.35 0.70 -12.30
N GLU A 101 -13.11 1.18 -12.33
CA GLU A 101 -12.41 1.49 -13.57
C GLU A 101 -12.11 0.22 -14.39
N ASN A 102 -11.75 -0.88 -13.74
CA ASN A 102 -11.51 -2.15 -14.40
C ASN A 102 -12.79 -2.68 -15.06
N GLU A 103 -13.93 -2.65 -14.36
CA GLU A 103 -15.24 -3.01 -14.93
C GLU A 103 -15.61 -2.14 -16.13
N ARG A 104 -15.36 -0.82 -16.04
CA ARG A 104 -15.59 0.11 -17.15
C ARG A 104 -14.74 -0.25 -18.37
N LEU A 105 -13.46 -0.54 -18.16
CA LEU A 105 -12.53 -0.95 -19.22
C LEU A 105 -12.92 -2.30 -19.82
N GLN A 106 -13.28 -3.28 -19.01
CA GLN A 106 -13.77 -4.59 -19.48
C GLN A 106 -14.98 -4.43 -20.40
N LYS A 107 -15.99 -3.64 -20.00
CA LYS A 107 -17.15 -3.33 -20.86
C LYS A 107 -16.75 -2.68 -22.18
N LYS A 108 -15.75 -1.79 -22.18
CA LYS A 108 -15.27 -1.15 -23.41
C LYS A 108 -14.55 -2.14 -24.32
N VAL A 109 -13.72 -3.02 -23.75
CA VAL A 109 -13.04 -4.09 -24.49
C VAL A 109 -14.07 -5.03 -25.11
N GLU A 110 -15.08 -5.46 -24.35
CA GLU A 110 -16.16 -6.31 -24.87
C GLU A 110 -16.94 -5.63 -25.99
N GLN A 111 -17.30 -4.35 -25.85
CA GLN A 111 -17.99 -3.59 -26.87
C GLN A 111 -17.18 -3.57 -28.18
N LEU A 112 -15.92 -3.16 -28.12
CA LEU A 112 -15.05 -3.10 -29.30
C LEU A 112 -14.83 -4.49 -29.91
N SER A 113 -14.73 -5.53 -29.08
CA SER A 113 -14.62 -6.92 -29.55
C SER A 113 -15.86 -7.36 -30.32
N ARG A 114 -17.07 -7.01 -29.83
CA ARG A 114 -18.33 -7.26 -30.54
C ARG A 114 -18.42 -6.49 -31.86
N GLU A 115 -18.04 -5.22 -31.87
CA GLU A 115 -18.01 -4.39 -33.09
C GLU A 115 -17.06 -4.99 -34.14
N LEU A 116 -15.83 -5.35 -33.75
CA LEU A 116 -14.87 -5.99 -34.65
C LEU A 116 -15.35 -7.35 -35.15
N SER A 117 -15.95 -8.17 -34.28
CA SER A 117 -16.51 -9.45 -34.70
C SER A 117 -17.63 -9.27 -35.72
N THR A 118 -18.49 -8.27 -35.50
CA THR A 118 -19.57 -7.94 -36.43
C THR A 118 -19.00 -7.54 -37.78
N LEU A 119 -18.07 -6.59 -37.82
CA LEU A 119 -17.41 -6.17 -39.07
C LEU A 119 -16.74 -7.34 -39.80
N ARG A 120 -15.99 -8.18 -39.09
CA ARG A 120 -15.36 -9.38 -39.68
C ARG A 120 -16.39 -10.33 -40.28
N ASN A 121 -17.53 -10.52 -39.61
CA ASN A 121 -18.59 -11.38 -40.12
C ASN A 121 -19.25 -10.79 -41.37
N LEU A 122 -19.45 -9.47 -41.43
CA LEU A 122 -19.93 -8.79 -42.65
C LEU A 122 -18.96 -9.00 -43.81
N PHE A 123 -17.67 -8.80 -43.60
CA PHE A 123 -16.65 -9.01 -44.63
C PHE A 123 -16.61 -10.45 -45.15
N LYS A 124 -16.84 -11.45 -44.29
CA LYS A 124 -16.91 -12.86 -44.68
C LYS A 124 -18.16 -13.21 -45.50
N GLN A 125 -19.23 -12.43 -45.38
CA GLN A 125 -20.48 -12.66 -46.11
C GLN A 125 -20.52 -11.94 -47.46
N LEU A 126 -19.59 -11.01 -47.72
CA LEU A 126 -19.50 -10.31 -48.99
C LEU A 126 -18.95 -11.24 -50.09
N PRO A 127 -19.57 -11.26 -51.29
CA PRO A 127 -19.04 -12.00 -52.43
C PRO A 127 -17.63 -11.50 -52.84
N GLU A 128 -16.71 -12.44 -53.12
CA GLU A 128 -15.34 -12.15 -53.59
C GLU A 128 -15.20 -11.07 -54.68
N PRO A 129 -16.08 -10.95 -55.71
CA PRO A 129 -15.89 -9.93 -56.75
C PRO A 129 -15.97 -8.48 -56.26
N LEU A 130 -16.51 -8.19 -55.06
CA LEU A 130 -16.57 -6.83 -54.51
C LEU A 130 -15.34 -6.45 -53.68
N LEU A 131 -14.56 -7.42 -53.20
CA LEU A 131 -13.35 -7.19 -52.40
C LEU A 131 -12.11 -6.94 -53.26
N ALA A 132 -12.10 -7.41 -54.51
CA ALA A 132 -10.98 -7.26 -55.43
C ALA A 132 -10.78 -5.83 -55.97
N SER A 133 -11.77 -4.94 -55.81
CA SER A 133 -11.72 -3.57 -56.36
C SER A 133 -10.99 -2.55 -55.47
N SER A 134 -10.71 -2.86 -54.20
CA SER A 134 -10.15 -1.89 -53.23
C SER A 134 -8.66 -2.08 -52.91
N GLY A 135 -7.95 -2.92 -53.67
CA GLY A 135 -6.55 -3.31 -53.41
C GLY A 135 -5.48 -2.59 -54.24
N HIS A 136 -5.80 -1.50 -54.94
CA HIS A 136 -4.81 -0.67 -55.64
C HIS A 136 -4.91 0.77 -55.16
N CYS A 137 -4.03 1.15 -54.24
CA CYS A 137 -3.48 2.49 -53.98
C CYS A 137 -2.31 2.35 -53.00
#